data_AF-A0A356NY60-F1
#
_entry.id   AF-A0A356NY60-F1
#
_cell.length_a   1.000
_cell.length_b   1.000
_cell.length_c   1.000
_cell.angle_alpha   90.00
_cell.angle_beta   90.00
_cell.angle_gamma   90.00
#
_symmetry.space_group_name_H-M   'P 1'
#
loop_
_entity.id
_entity.type
_entity.pdbx_description
1 polymer ?
#
loop_
_entity_poly.entity_id
_entity_poly.type
_entity_poly.pdbx_seq_one_letter_code
_entity_poly.pdbx_strand_id
1 'polypeptide(L)'
;FPVTRYHSLIVDEDTLPDCLTVTARTEAGAIMALSHMTYDLYGVQFHPESIASVAGYRILAAFLTACGHNTPTQSAIALLEEQVLRLDERFPGQMHP
;
A
#
# COMPACT_ATOMS: atom_id res chain seq x y z
N PHE A 1 -8.43 0.41 3.62
CA PHE A 1 -7.67 0.73 4.85
C PHE A 1 -7.03 2.11 4.69
N PRO A 2 -6.73 2.83 5.78
CA PRO A 2 -6.10 4.16 5.70
C PRO A 2 -4.69 4.07 5.12
N VAL A 3 -4.39 4.96 4.18
CA VAL A 3 -3.08 5.08 3.53
C VAL A 3 -2.72 6.55 3.32
N THR A 4 -1.43 6.87 3.41
CA THR A 4 -0.93 8.17 3.02
C THR A 4 -0.86 8.30 1.50
N ARG A 5 -1.34 9.42 0.98
CA ARG A 5 -1.31 9.75 -0.44
C ARG A 5 -0.71 11.12 -0.61
N TYR A 6 0.26 11.25 -1.51
CA TYR A 6 0.80 12.53 -1.93
C TYR A 6 1.17 12.40 -3.41
N HIS A 7 0.21 12.71 -4.27
CA HIS A 7 0.35 12.66 -5.72
C HIS A 7 -0.56 13.73 -6.35
N SER A 8 -0.11 14.35 -7.43
CA SER A 8 -0.85 15.39 -8.17
C SER A 8 -1.62 14.84 -9.37
N LEU A 9 -1.31 13.61 -9.79
CA LEU A 9 -1.90 12.95 -10.94
C LEU A 9 -2.55 11.63 -10.51
N ILE A 10 -3.49 11.16 -11.32
CA ILE A 10 -4.14 9.85 -11.19
C ILE A 10 -4.10 9.13 -12.53
N VAL A 11 -4.17 7.81 -12.50
CA VAL A 11 -4.29 6.99 -13.71
C VAL A 11 -5.66 7.21 -14.33
N ASP A 12 -5.67 7.47 -15.63
CA ASP A 12 -6.88 7.49 -16.45
C ASP A 12 -7.25 6.05 -16.87
N GLU A 13 -8.41 5.58 -16.43
CA GLU A 13 -8.86 4.20 -16.63
C GLU A 13 -9.10 3.89 -18.11
N ASP A 14 -9.56 4.86 -18.89
CA ASP A 14 -9.84 4.67 -20.32
C ASP A 14 -8.54 4.47 -21.13
N THR A 15 -7.39 4.76 -20.53
CA THR A 15 -6.07 4.60 -21.13
C THR A 15 -5.33 3.34 -20.67
N LEU A 16 -5.94 2.54 -19.80
CA LEU A 16 -5.29 1.37 -19.22
C LEU A 16 -5.12 0.27 -20.28
N PRO A 17 -3.89 -0.27 -20.47
CA PRO A 17 -3.70 -1.41 -21.36
C PRO A 17 -4.33 -2.68 -20.78
N ASP A 18 -4.84 -3.56 -21.66
CA ASP A 18 -5.50 -4.82 -21.29
C ASP A 18 -4.62 -5.78 -20.47
N CYS A 19 -3.30 -5.58 -20.44
CA CYS A 19 -2.38 -6.40 -19.67
C CYS A 19 -2.32 -6.04 -18.18
N LEU A 20 -2.98 -4.96 -17.75
CA LEU A 20 -3.04 -4.51 -16.36
C LEU A 20 -4.44 -4.70 -15.77
N THR A 21 -4.48 -5.17 -14.52
CA THR A 21 -5.70 -5.31 -13.72
C THR A 21 -5.69 -4.30 -12.60
N VAL A 22 -6.80 -3.58 -12.40
CA VAL A 22 -6.99 -2.72 -11.21
C VAL A 22 -7.23 -3.59 -9.97
N THR A 23 -6.39 -3.41 -8.95
CA THR A 23 -6.43 -4.21 -7.72
C THR A 23 -6.85 -3.41 -6.48
N ALA A 24 -6.81 -2.07 -6.54
CA ALA A 24 -7.34 -1.22 -5.49
C ALA A 24 -7.88 0.11 -6.04
N ARG A 25 -8.91 0.63 -5.38
CA ARG A 25 -9.52 1.94 -5.66
C ARG A 25 -9.81 2.69 -4.36
N THR A 26 -9.93 4.00 -4.47
CA THR A 26 -10.55 4.83 -3.43
C THR A 26 -12.07 4.70 -3.46
N GLU A 27 -12.76 5.17 -2.43
CA GLU A 27 -14.24 5.23 -2.41
C GLU A 27 -14.81 6.10 -3.54
N ALA A 28 -14.07 7.14 -3.94
CA ALA A 28 -14.42 8.00 -5.08
C ALA A 28 -14.04 7.39 -6.45
N GLY A 29 -13.57 6.13 -6.49
CA GLY A 29 -13.29 5.38 -7.72
C GLY A 29 -11.88 5.52 -8.29
N ALA A 30 -11.06 6.46 -7.79
CA ALA A 30 -9.70 6.65 -8.27
C ALA A 30 -8.84 5.38 -8.09
N ILE A 31 -8.12 4.98 -9.14
CA ILE A 31 -7.23 3.80 -9.15
C ILE A 31 -6.07 4.02 -8.18
N MET A 32 -5.84 3.05 -7.29
CA MET A 32 -4.79 3.10 -6.27
C MET A 32 -3.77 1.97 -6.36
N ALA A 33 -4.10 0.88 -7.06
CA ALA A 33 -3.15 -0.19 -7.31
C ALA A 33 -3.48 -0.96 -8.60
N LEU A 34 -2.44 -1.47 -9.23
CA LEU A 34 -2.46 -2.22 -10.48
C LEU A 34 -1.58 -3.47 -10.36
N SER A 35 -1.91 -4.53 -11.09
CA SER A 35 -1.04 -5.69 -11.29
C SER A 35 -1.02 -6.10 -12.75
N HIS A 36 0.13 -6.56 -13.26
CA HIS A 36 0.19 -7.18 -14.58
C HIS A 36 -0.44 -8.59 -14.53
N MET A 37 -1.13 -8.99 -15.60
CA MET A 37 -1.84 -10.28 -15.63
C MET A 37 -0.90 -11.50 -15.72
N THR A 38 0.27 -11.32 -16.35
CA THR A 38 1.22 -12.42 -16.64
C THR A 38 2.52 -12.36 -15.83
N TYR A 39 2.92 -11.18 -15.36
CA TYR A 39 4.22 -10.96 -14.73
C TYR A 39 3.98 -10.53 -13.29
N ASP A 40 4.92 -10.85 -12.40
CA ASP A 40 4.91 -10.41 -10.99
C ASP A 40 5.28 -8.92 -10.89
N LEU A 41 4.50 -8.08 -11.57
CA LEU A 41 4.63 -6.63 -11.61
C LEU A 41 3.42 -6.01 -10.94
N TYR A 42 3.67 -5.20 -9.93
CA TYR A 42 2.66 -4.54 -9.12
C TYR A 42 3.01 -3.06 -8.98
N GLY A 43 1.99 -2.21 -9.01
CA GLY A 43 2.13 -0.77 -8.77
C GLY A 43 1.10 -0.31 -7.75
N VAL A 44 1.50 0.59 -6.86
CA VAL A 44 0.61 1.28 -5.91
C VAL A 44 0.79 2.80 -6.07
N GLN A 45 -0.30 3.55 -5.97
CA GLN A 45 -0.30 5.02 -6.12
C GLN A 45 -0.16 5.75 -4.78
N PHE A 46 -0.46 5.06 -3.67
CA PHE A 46 -0.22 5.54 -2.31
C PHE A 46 1.20 5.21 -1.86
N HIS A 47 1.58 5.74 -0.69
CA HIS A 47 2.91 5.59 -0.09
C HIS A 47 2.87 4.49 0.99
N PRO A 48 3.17 3.21 0.66
CA PRO A 48 3.17 2.11 1.63
C PRO A 48 4.30 2.23 2.66
N GLU A 49 5.34 3.00 2.38
CA GLU A 49 6.45 3.27 3.28
C GLU A 49 6.11 4.31 4.36
N SER A 50 5.04 5.09 4.14
CA SER A 50 4.60 6.07 5.12
C SER A 50 4.20 5.38 6.42
N ILE A 51 4.66 5.95 7.53
CA ILE A 51 4.25 5.54 8.87
C ILE A 51 2.74 5.68 9.08
N ALA A 52 2.07 6.52 8.30
CA ALA A 52 0.63 6.70 8.32
C ALA A 52 -0.10 5.81 7.28
N SER A 53 0.48 4.68 6.91
CA SER A 53 -0.17 3.63 6.11
C SER A 53 -0.28 2.34 6.91
N VAL A 54 -1.50 2.00 7.35
CA VAL A 54 -1.77 0.93 8.34
C VAL A 54 -1.35 -0.47 7.88
N ALA A 55 -1.23 -0.70 6.56
CA ALA A 55 -0.80 -1.99 5.98
C ALA A 55 0.55 -1.92 5.24
N GLY A 56 1.32 -0.86 5.46
CA GLY A 56 2.58 -0.60 4.76
C GLY A 56 3.57 -1.76 4.87
N TYR A 57 3.80 -2.24 6.09
CA TYR A 57 4.72 -3.35 6.37
C TYR A 57 4.30 -4.66 5.68
N ARG A 58 3.00 -4.97 5.63
CA ARG A 58 2.51 -6.15 4.89
C ARG A 58 2.81 -6.05 3.40
N ILE A 59 2.60 -4.88 2.80
CA ILE A 59 2.85 -4.67 1.36
C ILE A 59 4.34 -4.82 1.07
N LEU A 60 5.20 -4.21 1.89
CA LEU A 60 6.66 -4.33 1.76
C LEU A 60 7.14 -5.78 1.97
N ALA A 61 6.57 -6.49 2.95
CA ALA A 61 6.88 -7.91 3.16
C ALA A 61 6.39 -8.78 1.99
N ALA A 62 5.22 -8.51 1.41
CA ALA A 62 4.75 -9.22 0.22
C ALA A 62 5.69 -9.00 -0.97
N PHE A 63 6.14 -7.76 -1.18
CA PHE A 63 7.12 -7.42 -2.21
C PHE A 63 8.45 -8.17 -2.02
N LEU A 64 9.04 -8.12 -0.81
CA LEU A 64 10.29 -8.83 -0.51
C LEU A 64 10.15 -10.34 -0.69
N THR A 65 9.00 -10.91 -0.31
CA THR A 65 8.71 -12.33 -0.49
C THR A 65 8.64 -12.68 -1.99
N ALA A 66 7.99 -11.85 -2.80
CA ALA A 66 7.93 -12.02 -4.26
C ALA A 66 9.34 -11.94 -4.91
N CYS A 67 10.24 -11.12 -4.35
CA CYS A 67 11.65 -11.07 -4.75
C CYS A 67 12.50 -12.24 -4.22
N GLY A 68 11.92 -13.21 -3.50
CA GLY A 68 12.64 -14.36 -2.95
C GLY A 68 13.45 -14.07 -1.69
N HIS A 69 13.17 -12.95 -0.99
CA HIS A 69 13.81 -12.64 0.28
C HIS A 69 13.04 -13.23 1.47
N ASN A 70 13.77 -13.60 2.51
CA ASN A 70 13.17 -13.96 3.80
C ASN A 70 12.53 -12.71 4.40
N THR A 71 11.30 -12.86 4.87
CA THR A 71 10.53 -11.77 5.47
C THR A 71 10.16 -12.08 6.91
N PRO A 72 9.92 -11.05 7.75
CA PRO A 72 9.46 -11.26 9.12
C PRO A 72 8.18 -12.09 9.15
N THR A 73 7.99 -12.84 10.24
CA THR A 73 6.76 -13.62 10.43
C THR A 73 5.53 -12.72 10.43
N GLN A 74 4.35 -13.28 10.13
CA GLN A 74 3.09 -12.54 10.21
C GLN A 74 2.85 -11.94 11.60
N SER A 75 3.31 -12.62 12.67
CA SER A 75 3.26 -12.09 14.03
C SER A 75 4.18 -10.88 14.23
N ALA A 76 5.39 -10.89 13.67
CA ALA A 76 6.30 -9.75 13.74
C ALA A 76 5.77 -8.56 12.95
N ILE A 77 5.18 -8.79 11.77
CA ILE A 77 4.52 -7.75 10.98
C ILE A 77 3.35 -7.14 11.75
N ALA A 78 2.49 -7.97 12.36
CA ALA A 78 1.37 -7.49 13.16
C ALA A 78 1.83 -6.62 14.34
N LEU A 79 2.95 -6.98 15.00
CA LEU A 79 3.52 -6.17 16.07
C LEU A 79 4.01 -4.79 15.57
N LEU A 80 4.67 -4.74 14.41
CA LEU A 80 5.11 -3.48 13.79
C LEU A 80 3.92 -2.58 13.42
N GLU A 81 2.84 -3.17 12.91
CA GLU A 81 1.60 -2.45 12.61
C GLU A 81 0.94 -1.90 13.89
N GLU A 82 0.90 -2.70 14.97
CA GLU A 82 0.39 -2.25 16.27
C GLU A 82 1.21 -1.08 16.83
N GLN A 83 2.54 -1.13 16.70
CA GLN A 83 3.42 -0.04 17.13
C GLN A 83 3.13 1.27 16.39
N VAL A 84 2.84 1.20 15.10
CA VAL A 84 2.43 2.37 14.29
C VAL A 84 1.10 2.94 14.76
N LEU A 85 0.10 2.08 15.01
CA LEU A 85 -1.20 2.53 15.51
C LEU A 85 -1.08 3.23 16.87
N ARG A 86 -0.22 2.73 17.77
CA ARG A 86 0.06 3.38 19.06
C ARG A 86 0.74 4.75 18.91
N LEU A 87 1.49 4.98 17.83
CA LEU A 87 2.05 6.31 17.56
C LEU A 87 0.96 7.31 17.18
N ASP A 88 -0.06 6.87 16.45
CA ASP A 88 -1.24 7.70 16.15
C ASP A 88 -2.02 8.05 17.42
N GLU A 89 -2.20 7.09 18.34
CA GLU A 89 -2.82 7.34 19.66
C GLU A 89 -2.02 8.36 20.49
N ARG A 90 -0.69 8.30 20.42
CA ARG A 90 0.21 9.20 21.16
C ARG A 90 0.26 10.61 20.56
N PHE A 91 0.09 10.74 19.25
CA PHE A 91 0.19 12.00 18.51
C PHE A 91 -1.05 12.21 17.61
N PRO A 92 -2.24 12.36 18.19
CA PRO A 92 -3.48 12.39 17.44
C PRO A 92 -3.51 13.57 16.46
N GLY A 93 -3.87 13.29 15.20
CA GLY A 93 -3.95 14.28 14.13
C GLY A 93 -2.60 14.75 13.55
N GLN A 94 -1.47 14.19 14.01
CA GLN A 94 -0.15 14.46 13.45
C GLN A 94 0.28 13.39 12.42
N MET A 95 -0.26 12.18 12.52
CA MET A 95 0.13 11.04 11.68
C MET A 95 -0.83 10.89 10.48
N HIS A 96 -2.14 10.89 10.72
CA HIS A 96 -3.16 10.86 9.68
C HIS A 96 -4.00 12.15 9.75
N PRO A 97 -3.77 13.15 8.88
CA PRO A 97 -4.62 14.35 8.80
C PRO A 97 -5.99 14.07 8.16
#